data_AF-A0A671S3S7-F1
#
_entry.id   AF-A0A671S3S7-F1
#
_cell.length_a   1.000
_cell.length_b   1.000
_cell.length_c   1.000
_cell.angle_alpha   90.00
_cell.angle_beta   90.00
_cell.angle_gamma   90.00
#
_symmetry.space_group_name_H-M   'P 1'
#
loop_
_entity.id
_entity.type
_entity.pdbx_description
1 polymer ?
#
loop_
_entity_poly.entity_id
_entity_poly.type
_entity_poly.pdbx_seq_one_letter_code
_entity_poly.pdbx_strand_id
1 'polypeptide(L)'
;TDPQSHVTSHHNQACLTWWARALFGLFKSSFRLGISTVAEIVPETCEAFWSSLKEEHMPVPTEHVWRNTAKRFEERWNFPNCLGAIDGKHIVIQAPGNSGSLYFNYKSTFSVVLLAVVDADYHFLVMDVGSYGSNSDGDIFSNSTLGKGLREGTLNVPPPAELPGAPELGKVNHVIVADEAFLLKLYLLRPYPGRHLPRDMKMFNYRLSRACRILENCFGILSQGFKVFHWHLQASPMVVDSIVKAACILCNYLRPSDQNSQDDLVQDESSNCTAIGLLRHLQGNRATIEAHNLRDIYKLYLNSPAGQVEWQYEQVHGGLGCN
;
A
#
# COMPACT_ATOMS: atom_id res chain seq x y z
N THR A 1 7.34 -31.61 19.79
CA THR A 1 6.36 -31.15 18.78
C THR A 1 4.99 -31.50 19.32
N ASP A 2 4.35 -30.52 19.97
CA ASP A 2 3.11 -30.72 20.70
C ASP A 2 1.91 -30.47 19.77
N PRO A 3 1.03 -31.46 19.51
CA PRO A 3 -0.11 -31.31 18.60
C PRO A 3 -1.16 -30.30 19.08
N GLN A 4 -1.10 -29.85 20.34
CA GLN A 4 -2.06 -28.91 20.91
C GLN A 4 -1.78 -27.43 20.59
N SER A 5 -0.57 -27.07 20.11
CA SER A 5 -0.26 -25.67 19.76
C SER A 5 -0.82 -25.25 18.38
N HIS A 6 -1.05 -26.20 17.47
CA HIS A 6 -1.60 -25.91 16.14
C HIS A 6 -3.13 -25.80 16.12
N VAL A 7 -3.83 -26.50 17.02
CA VAL A 7 -5.30 -26.46 17.09
C VAL A 7 -5.79 -25.17 17.78
N THR A 8 -5.03 -24.65 18.74
CA THR A 8 -5.30 -23.37 19.40
C THR A 8 -5.05 -22.17 18.48
N SER A 9 -4.06 -22.23 17.59
CA SER A 9 -3.80 -21.13 16.63
C SER A 9 -4.94 -20.97 15.62
N HIS A 10 -5.44 -22.06 15.02
CA HIS A 10 -6.52 -21.99 14.02
C HIS A 10 -7.87 -21.58 14.62
N HIS A 11 -8.20 -22.01 15.85
CA HIS A 11 -9.43 -21.58 16.54
C HIS A 11 -9.35 -20.11 16.95
N ASN A 12 -8.20 -19.65 17.46
CA ASN A 12 -7.98 -18.24 17.75
C ASN A 12 -8.01 -17.41 16.47
N GLN A 13 -7.41 -17.89 15.38
CA GLN A 13 -7.44 -17.23 14.08
C GLN A 13 -8.87 -17.12 13.54
N ALA A 14 -9.71 -18.15 13.68
CA ALA A 14 -11.11 -18.11 13.27
C ALA A 14 -11.95 -17.14 14.12
N CYS A 15 -11.78 -17.14 15.45
CA CYS A 15 -12.45 -16.21 16.36
C CYS A 15 -12.00 -14.76 16.14
N LEU A 16 -10.70 -14.52 15.92
CA LEU A 16 -10.13 -13.21 15.60
C LEU A 16 -10.56 -12.73 14.20
N THR A 17 -10.63 -13.61 13.21
CA THR A 17 -11.17 -13.31 11.87
C THR A 17 -12.66 -12.97 11.94
N TRP A 18 -13.43 -13.65 12.79
CA TRP A 18 -14.84 -13.35 13.02
C TRP A 18 -15.01 -11.99 13.73
N TRP A 19 -14.18 -11.71 14.74
CA TRP A 19 -14.17 -10.44 15.48
C TRP A 19 -13.76 -9.26 14.59
N ALA A 20 -12.70 -9.43 13.78
CA ALA A 20 -12.24 -8.53 12.73
C ALA A 20 -13.35 -8.15 11.73
N ARG A 21 -14.11 -9.16 11.26
CA ARG A 21 -15.23 -8.97 10.32
C ARG A 21 -16.42 -8.23 10.92
N ALA A 22 -16.57 -8.22 12.24
CA ALA A 22 -17.79 -7.82 12.94
C ALA A 22 -17.82 -6.38 13.47
N LEU A 23 -16.77 -5.59 13.26
CA LEU A 23 -16.35 -4.56 14.22
C LEU A 23 -17.36 -3.44 14.56
N PHE A 24 -18.45 -3.21 13.82
CA PHE A 24 -19.48 -2.25 14.27
C PHE A 24 -20.93 -2.58 13.91
N GLY A 25 -21.22 -3.11 12.71
CA GLY A 25 -22.60 -3.44 12.30
C GLY A 25 -23.23 -4.61 13.08
N LEU A 26 -22.39 -5.48 13.65
CA LEU A 26 -22.83 -6.71 14.32
C LEU A 26 -22.87 -6.59 15.85
N PHE A 27 -22.19 -5.63 16.50
CA PHE A 27 -22.19 -5.58 17.97
C PHE A 27 -23.55 -5.22 18.57
N LYS A 28 -24.24 -4.22 18.00
CA LYS A 28 -25.59 -3.85 18.46
C LYS A 28 -26.62 -4.95 18.18
N SER A 29 -26.55 -5.58 17.01
CA SER A 29 -27.54 -6.56 16.55
C SER A 29 -27.30 -7.98 17.07
N SER A 30 -26.04 -8.39 17.21
CA SER A 30 -25.65 -9.76 17.61
C SER A 30 -25.42 -9.90 19.11
N PHE A 31 -24.89 -8.86 19.78
CA PHE A 31 -24.57 -8.90 21.21
C PHE A 31 -25.49 -8.03 22.08
N ARG A 32 -26.37 -7.22 21.47
CA ARG A 32 -27.32 -6.32 22.18
C ARG A 32 -26.63 -5.39 23.19
N LEU A 33 -25.40 -4.97 22.90
CA LEU A 33 -24.63 -4.08 23.76
C LEU A 33 -25.07 -2.61 23.59
N GLY A 34 -24.97 -1.85 24.68
CA GLY A 34 -25.20 -0.40 24.68
C GLY A 34 -24.12 0.35 23.91
N ILE A 35 -24.46 1.52 23.36
CA ILE A 35 -23.53 2.35 22.55
C ILE A 35 -22.31 2.77 23.38
N SER A 36 -22.50 3.13 24.65
CA SER A 36 -21.42 3.49 25.57
C SER A 36 -20.43 2.34 25.77
N THR A 37 -20.94 1.13 26.03
CA THR A 37 -20.11 -0.06 26.20
C THR A 37 -19.31 -0.39 24.94
N VAL A 38 -19.91 -0.26 23.76
CA VAL A 38 -19.19 -0.47 22.48
C VAL A 38 -18.11 0.60 22.27
N ALA A 39 -18.39 1.85 22.64
CA ALA A 39 -17.44 2.96 22.52
C ALA A 39 -16.20 2.79 23.42
N GLU A 40 -16.32 2.04 24.52
CA GLU A 40 -15.21 1.71 25.42
C GLU A 40 -14.43 0.47 24.96
N ILE A 41 -15.14 -0.62 24.63
CA ILE A 41 -14.52 -1.91 24.31
C ILE A 41 -13.74 -1.87 22.99
N VAL A 42 -14.23 -1.14 21.98
CA VAL A 42 -13.59 -1.17 20.65
C VAL A 42 -12.18 -0.57 20.68
N PRO A 43 -11.94 0.65 21.20
CA PRO A 43 -10.59 1.20 21.30
C PRO A 43 -9.67 0.30 22.14
N GLU A 44 -10.15 -0.21 23.27
CA GLU A 44 -9.38 -1.10 24.15
C GLU A 44 -8.92 -2.36 23.40
N THR A 45 -9.82 -3.00 22.65
CA THR A 45 -9.47 -4.22 21.92
C THR A 45 -8.58 -3.93 20.72
N CYS A 46 -8.79 -2.81 20.02
CA CYS A 46 -7.91 -2.40 18.92
C CYS A 46 -6.48 -2.16 19.42
N GLU A 47 -6.33 -1.52 20.58
CA GLU A 47 -5.03 -1.31 21.22
C GLU A 47 -4.40 -2.64 21.66
N ALA A 48 -5.21 -3.57 22.19
CA ALA A 48 -4.72 -4.90 22.55
C ALA A 48 -4.15 -5.66 21.34
N PHE A 49 -4.81 -5.61 20.19
CA PHE A 49 -4.27 -6.20 18.96
C PHE A 49 -3.01 -5.51 18.48
N TRP A 50 -3.01 -4.19 18.49
CA TRP A 50 -1.84 -3.41 18.09
C TRP A 50 -0.63 -3.75 18.96
N SER A 51 -0.78 -3.66 20.27
CA SER A 51 0.28 -3.94 21.24
C SER A 51 0.77 -5.39 21.20
N SER A 52 -0.11 -6.36 20.91
CA SER A 52 0.25 -7.79 20.90
C SER A 52 0.88 -8.25 19.58
N LEU A 53 0.48 -7.69 18.44
CA LEU A 53 0.84 -8.20 17.12
C LEU A 53 1.85 -7.33 16.36
N LYS A 54 1.97 -6.05 16.68
CA LYS A 54 2.80 -5.10 15.92
C LYS A 54 4.26 -5.55 15.81
N GLU A 55 4.87 -5.95 16.92
CA GLU A 55 6.30 -6.29 16.92
C GLU A 55 6.63 -7.54 16.10
N GLU A 56 5.68 -8.47 15.96
CA GLU A 56 5.85 -9.69 15.18
C GLU A 56 5.44 -9.51 13.71
N HIS A 57 4.31 -8.84 13.44
CA HIS A 57 3.70 -8.79 12.12
C HIS A 57 3.86 -7.46 11.37
N MET A 58 4.41 -6.43 12.02
CA MET A 58 4.80 -5.16 11.39
C MET A 58 5.99 -4.52 12.12
N PRO A 59 7.12 -5.24 12.28
CA PRO A 59 8.32 -4.68 12.87
C PRO A 59 8.89 -3.56 12.00
N VAL A 60 9.73 -2.70 12.60
CA VAL A 60 10.49 -1.72 11.83
C VAL A 60 11.36 -2.48 10.80
N PRO A 61 11.22 -2.20 9.49
CA PRO A 61 11.94 -2.95 8.47
C PRO A 61 13.46 -2.86 8.64
N THR A 62 14.11 -4.03 8.66
CA THR A 62 15.57 -4.13 8.64
C THR A 62 16.08 -4.18 7.20
N GLU A 63 17.39 -3.99 6.99
CA GLU A 63 18.00 -4.16 5.67
C GLU A 63 17.69 -5.54 5.07
N HIS A 64 17.62 -6.59 5.90
CA HIS A 64 17.27 -7.93 5.45
C HIS A 64 15.83 -8.01 4.92
N VAL A 65 14.87 -7.40 5.63
CA VAL A 65 13.47 -7.32 5.18
C VAL A 65 13.40 -6.58 3.84
N TRP A 66 14.10 -5.45 3.71
CA TRP A 66 14.13 -4.69 2.45
C TRP A 66 14.70 -5.49 1.28
N ARG A 67 15.81 -6.21 1.49
CA ARG A 67 16.41 -7.07 0.46
C ARG A 67 15.48 -8.22 0.07
N ASN A 68 14.81 -8.83 1.05
CA ASN A 68 13.83 -9.88 0.77
C ASN A 68 12.66 -9.33 -0.04
N THR A 69 12.11 -8.18 0.33
CA THR A 69 11.04 -7.52 -0.43
C THR A 69 11.47 -7.21 -1.85
N ALA A 70 12.67 -6.64 -2.06
CA ALA A 70 13.22 -6.37 -3.39
C ALA A 70 13.29 -7.61 -4.28
N LYS A 71 13.78 -8.71 -3.72
CA LYS A 71 13.84 -10.01 -4.40
C LYS A 71 12.44 -10.51 -4.77
N ARG A 72 11.48 -10.44 -3.84
CA ARG A 72 10.10 -10.87 -4.07
C ARG A 72 9.39 -10.04 -5.14
N PHE A 73 9.65 -8.74 -5.20
CA PHE A 73 9.14 -7.87 -6.27
C PHE A 73 9.73 -8.21 -7.63
N GLU A 74 11.01 -8.56 -7.69
CA GLU A 74 11.65 -9.04 -8.90
C GLU A 74 10.99 -10.34 -9.39
N GLU A 75 10.82 -11.31 -8.48
CA GLU A 75 10.27 -12.65 -8.79
C GLU A 75 8.79 -12.59 -9.21
N ARG A 76 7.94 -11.88 -8.47
CA ARG A 76 6.48 -11.89 -8.68
C ARG A 76 5.98 -10.80 -9.64
N TRP A 77 6.64 -9.64 -9.62
CA TRP A 77 6.14 -8.42 -10.28
C TRP A 77 7.10 -7.91 -11.35
N ASN A 78 8.23 -8.59 -11.56
CA ASN A 78 9.26 -8.24 -12.50
C ASN A 78 9.75 -6.80 -12.30
N PHE A 79 9.85 -6.33 -11.05
CA PHE A 79 10.35 -5.00 -10.75
C PHE A 79 11.53 -5.09 -9.77
N PRO A 80 12.79 -5.12 -10.27
CA PRO A 80 13.96 -5.30 -9.41
C PRO A 80 14.17 -4.10 -8.49
N ASN A 81 14.89 -4.31 -7.39
CA ASN A 81 15.25 -3.28 -6.42
C ASN A 81 14.05 -2.48 -5.84
N CYS A 82 12.83 -3.05 -5.91
CA CYS A 82 11.61 -2.44 -5.40
C CYS A 82 11.38 -2.81 -3.92
N LEU A 83 11.33 -1.80 -3.04
CA LEU A 83 11.16 -2.00 -1.60
C LEU A 83 9.71 -2.07 -1.16
N GLY A 84 8.76 -1.82 -2.07
CA GLY A 84 7.35 -1.73 -1.77
C GLY A 84 6.59 -0.85 -2.74
N ALA A 85 5.27 -0.97 -2.70
CA ALA A 85 4.36 -0.01 -3.30
C ALA A 85 3.78 0.91 -2.21
N ILE A 86 3.62 2.21 -2.49
CA ILE A 86 3.01 3.19 -1.57
C ILE A 86 1.88 3.96 -2.23
N ASP A 87 0.79 4.15 -1.48
CA ASP A 87 -0.40 4.89 -1.87
C ASP A 87 -1.32 5.11 -0.65
N GLY A 88 -2.25 6.06 -0.76
CA GLY A 88 -3.18 6.47 0.29
C GLY A 88 -4.59 5.90 0.12
N LYS A 89 -5.22 5.48 1.22
CA LYS A 89 -6.64 5.12 1.30
C LYS A 89 -7.40 6.13 2.15
N HIS A 90 -8.42 6.73 1.55
CA HIS A 90 -9.42 7.49 2.30
C HIS A 90 -10.37 6.53 3.04
N ILE A 91 -10.34 6.56 4.36
CA ILE A 91 -11.29 5.91 5.26
C ILE A 91 -12.43 6.88 5.53
N VAL A 92 -13.62 6.55 5.05
CA VAL A 92 -14.77 7.46 5.12
C VAL A 92 -15.33 7.51 6.53
N ILE A 93 -15.47 8.73 7.06
CA ILE A 93 -15.98 9.00 8.41
C ILE A 93 -17.18 9.94 8.33
N GLN A 94 -18.00 9.96 9.39
CA GLN A 94 -18.93 11.06 9.60
C GLN A 94 -18.15 12.34 9.94
N ALA A 95 -18.64 13.49 9.48
CA ALA A 95 -18.04 14.79 9.75
C ALA A 95 -17.78 14.96 11.26
N PRO A 96 -16.51 15.10 11.69
CA PRO A 96 -16.21 15.33 13.09
C PRO A 96 -16.77 16.69 13.53
N GLY A 97 -17.28 16.77 14.76
CA GLY A 97 -17.78 18.03 15.32
C GLY A 97 -16.71 19.13 15.28
N ASN A 98 -17.10 20.35 14.91
CA ASN A 98 -16.23 21.53 14.86
C ASN A 98 -14.99 21.41 13.95
N SER A 99 -14.98 20.47 12.99
CA SER A 99 -13.81 20.23 12.12
C SER A 99 -13.76 21.08 10.84
N GLY A 100 -14.83 21.82 10.54
CA GLY A 100 -14.93 22.59 9.29
C GLY A 100 -14.75 21.68 8.07
N SER A 101 -13.80 22.03 7.19
CA SER A 101 -13.46 21.26 5.99
C SER A 101 -12.18 20.43 6.12
N LEU A 102 -11.58 20.32 7.31
CA LEU A 102 -10.29 19.62 7.50
C LEU A 102 -10.34 18.18 6.98
N TYR A 103 -11.39 17.43 7.34
CA TYR A 103 -11.52 16.04 6.88
C TYR A 103 -12.24 15.94 5.52
N PHE A 104 -12.70 17.06 4.95
CA PHE A 104 -13.48 17.07 3.71
C PHE A 104 -12.56 16.93 2.50
N ASN A 105 -12.69 15.81 1.79
CA ASN A 105 -11.87 15.46 0.65
C ASN A 105 -12.49 15.92 -0.68
N TYR A 106 -11.74 15.76 -1.76
CA TYR A 106 -12.18 16.12 -3.11
C TYR A 106 -13.34 15.26 -3.65
N LYS A 107 -13.64 14.12 -3.01
CA LYS A 107 -14.79 13.24 -3.33
C LYS A 107 -16.06 13.67 -2.59
N SER A 108 -16.07 14.87 -2.01
CA SER A 108 -17.21 15.41 -1.24
C SER A 108 -17.62 14.53 -0.05
N THR A 109 -16.65 13.85 0.57
CA THR A 109 -16.85 13.04 1.78
C THR A 109 -15.86 13.47 2.88
N PHE A 110 -16.16 13.15 4.12
CA PHE A 110 -15.20 13.31 5.22
C PHE A 110 -14.38 12.04 5.37
N SER A 111 -13.06 12.15 5.52
CA SER A 111 -12.19 10.98 5.61
C SER A 111 -10.94 11.21 6.43
N VAL A 112 -10.45 10.14 7.04
CA VAL A 112 -9.08 9.99 7.53
C VAL A 112 -8.26 9.25 6.48
N VAL A 113 -7.01 9.64 6.27
CA VAL A 113 -6.13 8.96 5.30
C VAL A 113 -5.26 7.92 6.02
N LEU A 114 -5.26 6.70 5.46
CA LEU A 114 -4.27 5.64 5.69
C LEU A 114 -3.24 5.71 4.56
N LEU A 115 -2.01 6.10 4.85
CA LEU A 115 -0.88 5.96 3.91
C LEU A 115 -0.13 4.68 4.25
N ALA A 116 0.09 3.79 3.29
CA ALA A 116 0.73 2.50 3.57
C ALA A 116 1.76 2.11 2.52
N VAL A 117 2.81 1.42 2.95
CA VAL A 117 3.75 0.69 2.10
C VAL A 117 3.45 -0.80 2.23
N VAL A 118 3.29 -1.49 1.10
CA VAL A 118 3.05 -2.93 1.05
C VAL A 118 4.18 -3.67 0.34
N ASP A 119 4.46 -4.89 0.79
CA ASP A 119 5.41 -5.79 0.13
C ASP A 119 4.81 -6.49 -1.10
N ALA A 120 5.62 -7.31 -1.76
CA ALA A 120 5.20 -8.08 -2.94
C ALA A 120 4.14 -9.16 -2.64
N ASP A 121 3.93 -9.47 -1.36
CA ASP A 121 3.07 -10.53 -0.85
C ASP A 121 1.83 -9.98 -0.14
N TYR A 122 1.53 -8.69 -0.36
CA TYR A 122 0.38 -7.98 0.18
C TYR A 122 0.37 -7.88 1.72
N HIS A 123 1.53 -7.87 2.36
CA HIS A 123 1.69 -7.47 3.75
C HIS A 123 1.96 -5.96 3.86
N PHE A 124 1.36 -5.32 4.85
CA PHE A 124 1.69 -3.95 5.23
C PHE A 124 3.06 -3.92 5.91
N LEU A 125 4.03 -3.21 5.34
CA LEU A 125 5.37 -3.04 5.91
C LEU A 125 5.44 -1.83 6.83
N VAL A 126 4.87 -0.71 6.38
CA VAL A 126 4.85 0.55 7.11
C VAL A 126 3.53 1.23 6.85
N MET A 127 2.95 1.89 7.85
CA MET A 127 1.75 2.71 7.66
C MET A 127 1.75 3.95 8.54
N ASP A 128 1.04 4.97 8.07
CA ASP A 128 0.71 6.20 8.78
C ASP A 128 -0.79 6.43 8.69
N VAL A 129 -1.44 6.71 9.80
CA VAL A 129 -2.90 6.82 9.93
C VAL A 129 -3.24 8.05 10.75
N GLY A 130 -4.28 8.77 10.33
CA GLY A 130 -4.81 9.92 11.08
C GLY A 130 -4.66 11.24 10.34
N SER A 131 -4.08 11.23 9.14
CA SER A 131 -3.97 12.44 8.32
C SER A 131 -5.35 12.92 7.84
N TYR A 132 -5.49 14.24 7.73
CA TYR A 132 -6.72 14.87 7.29
C TYR A 132 -7.05 14.53 5.83
N GLY A 133 -8.34 14.26 5.55
CA GLY A 133 -8.84 13.95 4.21
C GLY A 133 -8.66 15.08 3.18
N SER A 134 -8.42 16.32 3.61
CA SER A 134 -8.09 17.43 2.71
C SER A 134 -6.66 17.36 2.14
N ASN A 135 -5.77 16.59 2.77
CA ASN A 135 -4.36 16.54 2.42
C ASN A 135 -4.13 15.60 1.23
N SER A 136 -3.13 15.91 0.40
CA SER A 136 -2.70 15.01 -0.67
C SER A 136 -1.75 13.93 -0.14
N ASP A 137 -1.69 12.78 -0.80
CA ASP A 137 -0.80 11.69 -0.38
C ASP A 137 0.68 12.10 -0.40
N GLY A 138 1.08 12.95 -1.36
CA GLY A 138 2.42 13.52 -1.40
C GLY A 138 2.77 14.41 -0.21
N ASP A 139 1.80 15.20 0.27
CA ASP A 139 1.98 16.05 1.47
C ASP A 139 2.03 15.21 2.75
N ILE A 140 1.16 14.20 2.85
CA ILE A 140 1.15 13.26 3.99
C ILE A 140 2.48 12.53 4.04
N PHE A 141 2.92 11.95 2.92
CA PHE A 141 4.20 11.26 2.82
C PHE A 141 5.38 12.15 3.24
N SER A 142 5.44 13.37 2.72
CA SER A 142 6.56 14.30 3.00
C SER A 142 6.69 14.66 4.49
N ASN A 143 5.58 14.62 5.23
CA ASN A 143 5.52 14.93 6.67
C ASN A 143 5.55 13.69 7.57
N SER A 144 5.22 12.52 7.03
CA SER A 144 5.23 11.23 7.73
C SER A 144 6.61 10.85 8.25
N THR A 145 6.62 10.00 9.29
CA THR A 145 7.86 9.39 9.82
C THR A 145 8.60 8.60 8.74
N LEU A 146 7.85 7.91 7.86
CA LEU A 146 8.40 7.18 6.73
C LEU A 146 9.14 8.11 5.76
N GLY A 147 8.49 9.18 5.28
CA GLY A 147 9.10 10.09 4.31
C GLY A 147 10.28 10.88 4.87
N LYS A 148 10.26 11.21 6.17
CA LYS A 148 11.42 11.75 6.88
C LYS A 148 12.56 10.74 6.96
N GLY A 149 12.27 9.51 7.37
CA GLY A 149 13.28 8.46 7.49
C GLY A 149 13.94 8.05 6.17
N LEU A 150 13.18 8.02 5.06
CA LEU A 150 13.74 7.79 3.72
C LEU A 150 14.65 8.92 3.26
N ARG A 151 14.29 10.17 3.55
CA ARG A 151 15.08 11.36 3.21
C ARG A 151 16.35 11.47 4.05
N GLU A 152 16.29 11.08 5.31
CA GLU A 152 17.40 11.16 6.27
C GLU A 152 18.27 9.88 6.26
N GLY A 153 17.84 8.82 5.59
CA GLY A 153 18.57 7.55 5.50
C GLY A 153 18.52 6.70 6.78
N THR A 154 17.53 6.89 7.65
CA THR A 154 17.43 6.23 8.96
C THR A 154 16.70 4.88 8.94
N LEU A 155 16.16 4.48 7.78
CA LEU A 155 15.34 3.27 7.63
C LEU A 155 16.15 2.02 7.18
N ASN A 156 17.48 2.05 7.32
CA ASN A 156 18.36 0.93 6.93
C ASN A 156 18.11 0.41 5.51
N VAL A 157 17.82 1.32 4.58
CA VAL A 157 17.60 0.98 3.17
C VAL A 157 18.91 0.42 2.60
N PRO A 158 18.87 -0.71 1.86
CA PRO A 158 20.08 -1.28 1.28
C PRO A 158 20.78 -0.30 0.32
N PRO A 159 22.14 -0.29 0.29
CA PRO A 159 22.88 0.53 -0.65
C PRO A 159 22.55 0.19 -2.10
N PRO A 160 22.89 1.06 -3.06
CA PRO A 160 22.63 0.82 -4.48
C PRO A 160 23.14 -0.53 -4.97
N ALA A 161 22.32 -1.22 -5.75
CA ALA A 161 22.58 -2.56 -6.27
C ALA A 161 22.46 -2.59 -7.80
N GLU A 162 23.11 -3.56 -8.43
CA GLU A 162 23.05 -3.75 -9.88
C GLU A 162 21.67 -4.28 -10.29
N LEU A 163 21.26 -3.96 -11.51
CA LEU A 163 20.05 -4.53 -12.09
C LEU A 163 20.37 -5.91 -12.71
N PRO A 164 19.51 -6.93 -12.53
CA PRO A 164 19.76 -8.29 -12.99
C PRO A 164 20.09 -8.36 -14.49
N GLY A 165 21.27 -8.88 -14.85
CA GLY A 165 21.65 -9.05 -16.26
C GLY A 165 21.95 -7.75 -17.01
N ALA A 166 22.09 -6.60 -16.33
CA ALA A 166 22.43 -5.31 -16.94
C ALA A 166 23.53 -4.56 -16.16
N PRO A 167 24.73 -5.15 -15.96
CA PRO A 167 25.82 -4.53 -15.20
C PRO A 167 26.31 -3.21 -15.81
N GLU A 168 26.12 -3.01 -17.11
CA GLU A 168 26.46 -1.78 -17.84
C GLU A 168 25.67 -0.55 -17.39
N LEU A 169 24.50 -0.74 -16.76
CA LEU A 169 23.70 0.33 -16.18
C LEU A 169 24.20 0.76 -14.79
N GLY A 170 25.18 0.05 -14.24
CA GLY A 170 25.79 0.32 -12.94
C GLY A 170 24.85 0.01 -11.76
N LYS A 171 25.25 0.49 -10.57
CA LYS A 171 24.48 0.33 -9.34
C LYS A 171 23.42 1.42 -9.25
N VAL A 172 22.18 1.02 -9.00
CA VAL A 172 21.03 1.92 -8.87
C VAL A 172 20.43 1.82 -7.47
N ASN A 173 19.82 2.92 -7.02
CA ASN A 173 19.15 2.95 -5.73
C ASN A 173 17.98 1.97 -5.70
N HIS A 174 17.74 1.39 -4.53
CA HIS A 174 16.46 0.76 -4.23
C HIS A 174 15.36 1.82 -4.13
N VAL A 175 14.16 1.48 -4.58
CA VAL A 175 13.05 2.44 -4.75
C VAL A 175 11.74 1.87 -4.22
N ILE A 176 10.85 2.75 -3.76
CA ILE A 176 9.45 2.46 -3.58
C ILE A 176 8.71 2.93 -4.84
N VAL A 177 7.74 2.17 -5.31
CA VAL A 177 6.89 2.58 -6.45
C VAL A 177 5.61 3.24 -5.94
N ALA A 178 5.18 4.29 -6.62
CA ALA A 178 4.04 5.11 -6.21
C ALA A 178 3.22 5.59 -7.41
N ASP A 179 2.02 6.08 -7.14
CA ASP A 179 1.14 6.63 -8.17
C ASP A 179 1.58 8.03 -8.65
N GLU A 180 0.77 8.66 -9.50
CA GLU A 180 1.06 9.98 -10.05
C GLU A 180 0.94 11.13 -9.01
N ALA A 181 0.26 10.91 -7.87
CA ALA A 181 0.07 11.93 -6.84
C ALA A 181 1.35 12.22 -6.03
N PHE A 182 2.31 11.29 -6.01
CA PHE A 182 3.58 11.47 -5.30
C PHE A 182 4.61 12.29 -6.08
N LEU A 183 5.61 12.81 -5.38
CA LEU A 183 6.76 13.48 -6.00
C LEU A 183 7.85 12.48 -6.35
N LEU A 184 8.47 12.63 -7.53
CA LEU A 184 9.61 11.81 -7.92
C LEU A 184 10.83 12.12 -7.04
N LYS A 185 11.44 11.08 -6.45
CA LYS A 185 12.61 11.16 -5.57
C LYS A 185 13.59 10.02 -5.87
N LEU A 186 14.80 10.10 -5.31
CA LEU A 186 15.83 9.06 -5.44
C LEU A 186 15.48 7.72 -4.77
N TYR A 187 14.40 7.68 -3.99
CA TYR A 187 13.86 6.51 -3.30
C TYR A 187 12.38 6.27 -3.65
N LEU A 188 11.79 7.07 -4.55
CA LEU A 188 10.36 7.03 -4.87
C LEU A 188 10.15 7.24 -6.37
N LEU A 189 9.73 6.19 -7.08
CA LEU A 189 9.40 6.24 -8.50
C LEU A 189 7.91 6.47 -8.72
N ARG A 190 7.60 7.26 -9.74
CA ARG A 190 6.24 7.48 -10.24
C ARG A 190 6.20 7.41 -11.77
N PRO A 191 5.01 7.19 -12.37
CA PRO A 191 4.84 7.23 -13.82
C PRO A 191 5.36 8.53 -14.45
N TYR A 192 5.76 8.44 -15.72
CA TYR A 192 5.93 9.61 -16.58
C TYR A 192 4.56 10.30 -16.72
N PRO A 193 4.47 11.61 -16.43
CA PRO A 193 3.21 12.34 -16.58
C PRO A 193 2.91 12.59 -18.06
N GLY A 194 1.62 12.64 -18.41
CA GLY A 194 1.16 13.02 -19.74
C GLY A 194 0.40 11.90 -20.47
N ARG A 195 -0.47 12.32 -21.41
CA ARG A 195 -1.36 11.40 -22.16
C ARG A 195 -0.70 10.80 -23.40
N HIS A 196 0.15 11.56 -24.08
CA HIS A 196 0.80 11.15 -25.33
C HIS A 196 2.28 10.85 -25.09
N LEU A 197 2.53 9.71 -24.45
CA LEU A 197 3.88 9.26 -24.13
C LEU A 197 4.46 8.37 -25.25
N PRO A 198 5.78 8.46 -25.50
CA PRO A 198 6.51 7.48 -26.30
C PRO A 198 6.34 6.05 -25.78
N ARG A 199 6.56 5.06 -26.65
CA ARG A 199 6.27 3.65 -26.36
C ARG A 199 7.09 3.09 -25.19
N ASP A 200 8.37 3.46 -25.07
CA ASP A 200 9.26 3.07 -23.97
C ASP A 200 8.76 3.60 -22.61
N MET A 201 8.29 4.85 -22.56
CA MET A 201 7.68 5.46 -21.37
C MET A 201 6.35 4.81 -21.01
N LYS A 202 5.51 4.46 -22.00
CA LYS A 202 4.27 3.72 -21.77
C LYS A 202 4.53 2.35 -21.16
N MET A 203 5.53 1.62 -21.67
CA MET A 203 5.93 0.32 -21.14
C MET A 203 6.41 0.43 -19.69
N PHE A 204 7.27 1.42 -19.40
CA PHE A 204 7.68 1.70 -18.03
C PHE A 204 6.48 2.00 -17.12
N ASN A 205 5.57 2.88 -17.54
CA ASN A 205 4.39 3.23 -16.77
C ASN A 205 3.53 1.99 -16.48
N TYR A 206 3.35 1.11 -17.46
CA TYR A 206 2.60 -0.13 -17.27
C TYR A 206 3.27 -1.06 -16.26
N ARG A 207 4.59 -1.30 -16.37
CA ARG A 207 5.35 -2.13 -15.41
C ARG A 207 5.28 -1.55 -13.98
N LEU A 208 5.42 -0.23 -13.85
CA LEU A 208 5.31 0.46 -12.57
C LEU A 208 3.89 0.36 -12.00
N SER A 209 2.86 0.63 -12.80
CA SER A 209 1.46 0.51 -12.37
C SER A 209 1.10 -0.92 -11.97
N ARG A 210 1.63 -1.93 -12.67
CA ARG A 210 1.46 -3.35 -12.29
C ARG A 210 2.05 -3.63 -10.91
N ALA A 211 3.26 -3.12 -10.62
CA ALA A 211 3.87 -3.24 -9.29
C ALA A 211 3.10 -2.45 -8.22
N CYS A 212 2.57 -1.26 -8.55
CA CYS A 212 1.73 -0.48 -7.64
C CYS A 212 0.36 -1.14 -7.35
N ARG A 213 -0.22 -1.88 -8.30
CA ARG A 213 -1.56 -2.49 -8.19
C ARG A 213 -1.71 -3.44 -7.00
N ILE A 214 -0.60 -3.98 -6.50
CA ILE A 214 -0.56 -4.79 -5.27
C ILE A 214 -1.20 -4.04 -4.11
N LEU A 215 -1.00 -2.73 -4.04
CA LEU A 215 -1.51 -1.91 -2.98
C LEU A 215 -3.02 -1.72 -3.07
N GLU A 216 -3.56 -1.42 -4.25
CA GLU A 216 -5.01 -1.37 -4.48
C GLU A 216 -5.68 -2.69 -4.06
N ASN A 217 -5.08 -3.81 -4.44
CA ASN A 217 -5.51 -5.14 -4.05
C ASN A 217 -5.42 -5.36 -2.53
N CYS A 218 -4.35 -4.92 -1.88
CA CYS A 218 -4.18 -5.01 -0.43
C CYS A 218 -5.27 -4.19 0.31
N PHE A 219 -5.57 -2.97 -0.17
CA PHE A 219 -6.69 -2.17 0.33
C PHE A 219 -8.06 -2.81 0.05
N GLY A 220 -8.19 -3.53 -1.07
CA GLY A 220 -9.35 -4.36 -1.39
C GLY A 220 -9.53 -5.47 -0.36
N ILE A 221 -8.46 -6.23 -0.08
CA ILE A 221 -8.44 -7.30 0.94
C ILE A 221 -8.79 -6.74 2.32
N LEU A 222 -8.22 -5.60 2.70
CA LEU A 222 -8.55 -4.90 3.94
C LEU A 222 -10.06 -4.57 3.99
N SER A 223 -10.61 -3.99 2.93
CA SER A 223 -12.03 -3.59 2.90
C SER A 223 -12.98 -4.79 2.91
N GLN A 224 -12.67 -5.84 2.15
CA GLN A 224 -13.45 -7.08 2.09
C GLN A 224 -13.37 -7.88 3.39
N GLY A 225 -12.20 -7.92 4.01
CA GLY A 225 -11.97 -8.56 5.30
C GLY A 225 -12.69 -7.84 6.44
N PHE A 226 -12.72 -6.52 6.40
CA PHE A 226 -13.27 -5.67 7.45
C PHE A 226 -14.40 -4.80 6.90
N LYS A 227 -15.62 -5.35 6.95
CA LYS A 227 -16.82 -4.70 6.39
C LYS A 227 -17.08 -3.29 6.92
N VAL A 228 -16.50 -2.93 8.06
CA VAL A 228 -16.54 -1.59 8.63
C VAL A 228 -16.08 -0.51 7.63
N PHE A 229 -15.12 -0.81 6.75
CA PHE A 229 -14.61 0.15 5.76
C PHE A 229 -15.54 0.40 4.56
N HIS A 230 -16.66 -0.33 4.46
CA HIS A 230 -17.71 -0.05 3.48
C HIS A 230 -18.75 0.96 3.97
N TRP A 231 -18.68 1.39 5.24
CA TRP A 231 -19.63 2.30 5.85
C TRP A 231 -18.97 3.62 6.26
N HIS A 232 -19.80 4.64 6.48
CA HIS A 232 -19.35 5.88 7.11
C HIS A 232 -19.13 5.62 8.59
N LEU A 233 -17.87 5.67 9.05
CA LEU A 233 -17.53 5.45 10.44
C LEU A 233 -18.06 6.59 11.33
N GLN A 234 -18.93 6.23 12.28
CA GLN A 234 -19.49 7.14 13.28
C GLN A 234 -18.67 7.10 14.57
N ALA A 235 -17.39 7.40 14.47
CA ALA A 235 -16.46 7.41 15.60
C ALA A 235 -15.55 8.64 15.53
N SER A 236 -14.91 9.00 16.64
CA SER A 236 -13.91 10.07 16.62
C SER A 236 -12.71 9.66 15.75
N PRO A 237 -11.98 10.61 15.12
CA PRO A 237 -10.81 10.30 14.30
C PRO A 237 -9.79 9.41 15.03
N MET A 238 -9.55 9.65 16.33
CA MET A 238 -8.63 8.83 17.13
C MET A 238 -9.07 7.37 17.22
N VAL A 239 -10.37 7.09 17.37
CA VAL A 239 -10.89 5.72 17.40
C VAL A 239 -10.81 5.08 16.01
N VAL A 240 -11.07 5.86 14.96
CA VAL A 240 -10.89 5.42 13.57
C VAL A 240 -9.44 5.00 13.33
N ASP A 241 -8.46 5.75 13.82
CA ASP A 241 -7.04 5.41 13.70
C ASP A 241 -6.73 4.05 14.35
N SER A 242 -7.23 3.82 15.56
CA SER A 242 -7.08 2.53 16.25
C SER A 242 -7.70 1.37 15.46
N ILE A 243 -8.91 1.56 14.92
CA ILE A 243 -9.59 0.55 14.09
C ILE A 243 -8.77 0.22 12.84
N VAL A 244 -8.28 1.24 12.14
CA VAL A 244 -7.48 1.06 10.93
C VAL A 244 -6.18 0.34 11.23
N LYS A 245 -5.45 0.75 12.28
CA LYS A 245 -4.21 0.09 12.70
C LYS A 245 -4.43 -1.37 13.06
N ALA A 246 -5.47 -1.65 13.86
CA ALA A 246 -5.85 -3.01 14.24
C ALA A 246 -6.22 -3.87 13.02
N ALA A 247 -6.97 -3.30 12.06
CA ALA A 247 -7.35 -4.03 10.85
C ALA A 247 -6.14 -4.36 9.97
N CYS A 248 -5.22 -3.42 9.76
CA CYS A 248 -4.00 -3.66 8.97
C CYS A 248 -3.10 -4.72 9.62
N ILE A 249 -2.88 -4.68 10.94
CA ILE A 249 -2.04 -5.69 11.61
C ILE A 249 -2.69 -7.07 11.60
N LEU A 250 -4.02 -7.13 11.76
CA LEU A 250 -4.77 -8.39 11.62
C LEU A 250 -4.73 -8.91 10.19
N CYS A 251 -4.74 -8.07 9.16
CA CYS A 251 -4.51 -8.50 7.78
C CYS A 251 -3.16 -9.21 7.62
N ASN A 252 -2.10 -8.68 8.23
CA ASN A 252 -0.80 -9.34 8.22
C ASN A 252 -0.80 -10.65 9.01
N TYR A 253 -1.37 -10.67 10.21
CA TYR A 253 -1.47 -11.87 11.06
C TYR A 253 -2.27 -13.00 10.41
N LEU A 254 -3.38 -12.67 9.76
CA LEU A 254 -4.27 -13.65 9.13
C LEU A 254 -3.72 -14.19 7.81
N ARG A 255 -2.71 -13.53 7.24
CA ARG A 255 -2.10 -13.97 5.99
C ARG A 255 -1.21 -15.18 6.26
N PRO A 256 -1.36 -16.29 5.51
CA PRO A 256 -0.51 -17.45 5.67
C PRO A 256 0.96 -17.07 5.41
N SER A 257 1.86 -17.41 6.34
CA SER A 257 3.29 -17.39 6.07
C SER A 257 3.58 -18.43 5.00
N ASP A 258 4.13 -18.00 3.86
CA ASP A 258 4.33 -18.82 2.67
C ASP A 258 5.04 -20.16 2.98
N GLN A 259 4.26 -21.24 3.03
CA GLN A 259 4.70 -22.56 2.56
C GLN A 259 3.74 -23.18 1.52
N ASN A 260 2.54 -22.63 1.27
CA ASN A 260 1.55 -23.31 0.40
C ASN A 260 0.59 -22.43 -0.43
N SER A 261 0.79 -21.12 -0.55
CA SER A 261 -0.14 -20.25 -1.30
C SER A 261 0.35 -19.98 -2.72
N GLN A 262 0.46 -21.04 -3.53
CA GLN A 262 0.45 -20.89 -4.99
C GLN A 262 -1.01 -20.74 -5.45
N ASP A 263 -1.26 -19.75 -6.31
CA ASP A 263 -2.30 -19.69 -7.35
C ASP A 263 -3.66 -18.96 -7.19
N ASP A 264 -4.15 -18.52 -6.03
CA ASP A 264 -5.57 -18.07 -5.98
C ASP A 264 -5.88 -16.57 -6.15
N LEU A 265 -4.91 -15.68 -6.41
CA LEU A 265 -5.19 -14.23 -6.59
C LEU A 265 -4.70 -13.61 -7.92
N VAL A 266 -4.25 -14.43 -8.88
CA VAL A 266 -3.98 -13.98 -10.25
C VAL A 266 -5.23 -14.23 -11.12
N GLN A 267 -6.34 -13.61 -10.76
CA GLN A 267 -7.51 -13.49 -11.65
C GLN A 267 -8.02 -12.05 -11.59
N ASP A 268 -7.39 -11.18 -12.37
CA ASP A 268 -8.06 -10.38 -13.41
C ASP A 268 -6.99 -9.56 -14.18
N GLU A 269 -6.57 -10.07 -15.34
CA GLU A 269 -5.68 -9.37 -16.28
C GLU A 269 -6.47 -8.50 -17.29
N SER A 270 -7.78 -8.28 -17.09
CA SER A 270 -8.64 -7.64 -18.10
C SER A 270 -9.24 -6.27 -17.73
N SER A 271 -8.88 -5.68 -16.59
CA SER A 271 -9.37 -4.34 -16.23
C SER A 271 -8.54 -3.24 -16.89
N ASN A 272 -9.11 -2.64 -17.93
CA ASN A 272 -8.62 -1.43 -18.60
C ASN A 272 -8.08 -0.39 -17.59
N CYS A 273 -6.81 0.00 -17.75
CA CYS A 273 -6.18 1.10 -17.02
C CYS A 273 -6.81 2.45 -17.40
N THR A 274 -8.03 2.72 -16.94
CA THR A 274 -8.59 4.07 -16.92
C THR A 274 -8.10 4.75 -15.65
N ALA A 275 -6.87 5.27 -15.70
CA ALA A 275 -6.41 6.26 -14.74
C ALA A 275 -7.28 7.53 -14.91
N ILE A 276 -8.39 7.59 -14.18
CA ILE A 276 -9.17 8.83 -13.98
C ILE A 276 -9.05 9.19 -12.51
N GLY A 277 -7.96 9.89 -12.19
CA GLY A 277 -7.83 10.71 -11.00
C GLY A 277 -7.51 12.12 -11.45
N LEU A 278 -8.48 13.03 -11.34
CA LEU A 278 -8.34 14.43 -11.71
C LEU A 278 -7.29 15.09 -10.78
N LEU A 279 -6.05 15.24 -11.24
CA LEU A 279 -5.00 15.88 -10.45
C LEU A 279 -5.23 17.40 -10.37
N ARG A 280 -5.39 17.88 -9.14
CA ARG A 280 -5.14 19.27 -8.78
C ARG A 280 -3.63 19.51 -8.91
N HIS A 281 -3.24 20.56 -9.62
CA HIS A 281 -1.84 20.96 -9.79
C HIS A 281 -1.13 21.06 -8.43
N LEU A 282 -0.32 20.06 -8.08
CA LEU A 282 0.60 20.12 -6.95
C LEU A 282 1.78 21.00 -7.35
N GLN A 283 1.63 22.32 -7.22
CA GLN A 283 2.76 23.25 -7.25
C GLN A 283 3.41 23.24 -5.85
N GLY A 284 4.68 22.81 -5.76
CA GLY A 284 5.40 22.95 -4.49
C GLY A 284 6.83 22.41 -4.42
N ASN A 285 7.20 21.34 -5.14
CA ASN A 285 8.57 20.80 -5.07
C ASN A 285 8.93 20.08 -6.37
N ARG A 286 9.93 20.60 -7.11
CA ARG A 286 10.42 19.95 -8.34
C ARG A 286 11.26 18.72 -8.00
N ALA A 287 11.14 17.67 -8.80
CA ALA A 287 12.04 16.53 -8.73
C ALA A 287 13.45 16.97 -9.14
N THR A 288 14.47 16.33 -8.56
CA THR A 288 15.86 16.63 -8.91
C THR A 288 16.24 15.96 -10.23
N ILE A 289 17.29 16.45 -10.88
CA ILE A 289 17.81 15.86 -12.12
C ILE A 289 18.24 14.42 -11.88
N GLU A 290 18.84 14.11 -10.72
CA GLU A 290 19.25 12.74 -10.38
C GLU A 290 18.04 11.80 -10.26
N ALA A 291 16.91 12.27 -9.71
CA ALA A 291 15.69 11.47 -9.63
C ALA A 291 15.09 11.17 -11.01
N HIS A 292 15.17 12.12 -11.95
CA HIS A 292 14.80 11.88 -13.35
C HIS A 292 15.71 10.85 -14.01
N ASN A 293 17.02 10.99 -13.84
CA ASN A 293 18.02 10.06 -14.38
C ASN A 293 17.81 8.65 -13.82
N LEU A 294 17.56 8.51 -12.52
CA LEU A 294 17.26 7.22 -11.89
C LEU A 294 16.06 6.55 -12.55
N ARG A 295 14.96 7.29 -12.75
CA ARG A 295 13.78 6.76 -13.43
C ARG A 295 14.09 6.34 -14.87
N ASP A 296 14.87 7.13 -15.59
CA ASP A 296 15.30 6.80 -16.95
C ASP A 296 16.17 5.54 -16.99
N ILE A 297 17.00 5.27 -15.98
CA ILE A 297 17.76 4.01 -15.88
C ILE A 297 16.81 2.81 -15.71
N TYR A 298 15.81 2.90 -14.82
CA TYR A 298 14.80 1.85 -14.70
C TYR A 298 13.99 1.66 -15.99
N LYS A 299 13.64 2.74 -16.68
CA LYS A 299 12.99 2.68 -18.00
C LYS A 299 13.86 1.97 -19.02
N LEU A 300 15.15 2.30 -19.10
CA LEU A 300 16.09 1.65 -20.01
C LEU A 300 16.19 0.16 -19.72
N TYR A 301 16.33 -0.22 -18.44
CA TYR A 301 16.38 -1.62 -18.02
C TYR A 301 15.12 -2.41 -18.40
N LEU A 302 13.93 -1.88 -18.07
CA LEU A 302 12.66 -2.57 -18.34
C LEU A 302 12.36 -2.75 -19.84
N ASN A 303 13.00 -1.94 -20.68
CA ASN A 303 12.94 -2.03 -22.14
C ASN A 303 14.18 -2.74 -22.74
N SER A 304 15.15 -3.18 -21.94
CA SER A 304 16.36 -3.87 -22.42
C SER A 304 16.11 -5.38 -22.57
N PRO A 305 16.97 -6.10 -23.31
CA PRO A 305 16.89 -7.57 -23.40
C PRO A 305 16.94 -8.28 -22.04
N ALA A 306 17.56 -7.68 -21.02
CA ALA A 306 17.66 -8.24 -19.68
C ALA A 306 16.38 -8.06 -18.85
N GLY A 307 15.71 -6.91 -18.96
CA GLY A 307 14.53 -6.58 -18.15
C GLY A 307 13.17 -6.73 -18.85
N GLN A 308 13.17 -6.92 -20.17
CA GLN A 308 11.94 -7.11 -20.95
C GLN A 308 11.24 -8.42 -20.62
N VAL A 309 9.92 -8.41 -20.70
CA VAL A 309 9.04 -9.58 -20.53
C VAL A 309 8.09 -9.65 -21.71
N GLU A 310 7.78 -10.86 -22.19
CA GLU A 310 7.05 -11.05 -23.47
C GLU A 310 5.69 -10.33 -23.49
N TRP A 311 4.93 -10.43 -22.40
CA TRP A 311 3.58 -9.85 -22.27
C TRP A 311 3.54 -8.32 -22.24
N GLN A 312 4.66 -7.62 -22.03
CA GLN A 312 4.64 -6.15 -21.87
C GLN A 312 4.28 -5.41 -23.16
N TYR A 313 4.50 -6.05 -24.32
CA TYR A 313 4.22 -5.44 -25.61
C TYR A 313 2.74 -5.55 -25.96
N GLU A 314 2.08 -6.65 -25.66
CA GLU A 314 0.65 -6.88 -25.96
C GLU A 314 -0.24 -5.82 -25.29
N GLN A 315 0.07 -5.48 -24.05
CA GLN A 315 -0.71 -4.58 -23.20
C GLN A 315 -0.64 -3.11 -23.63
N VAL A 316 0.46 -2.72 -24.29
CA VAL A 316 0.59 -1.35 -24.84
C VAL A 316 -0.04 -1.22 -26.23
N HIS A 317 -0.28 -2.34 -26.93
CA HIS A 317 -0.91 -2.35 -28.27
C HIS A 317 -2.42 -2.56 -28.20
N GLY A 318 -2.93 -3.24 -27.16
CA GLY A 318 -4.36 -3.50 -26.94
C GLY A 318 -5.25 -2.27 -26.70
N GLY A 319 -4.67 -1.06 -26.61
CA GLY A 319 -5.44 0.20 -26.57
C GLY A 319 -5.94 0.69 -27.93
N LEU A 320 -5.64 -0.03 -29.02
CA LEU A 320 -6.10 0.28 -30.38
C LEU A 320 -6.82 -0.94 -30.96
N GLY A 321 -8.13 -1.03 -30.69
CA GLY A 321 -9.07 -1.75 -31.54
C GLY A 321 -9.69 -3.00 -30.91
N CYS A 322 -10.90 -2.84 -30.38
CA CYS A 322 -12.05 -3.67 -30.71
C CYS A 322 -13.27 -2.76 -30.75
N ASN A 323 -13.91 -2.69 -31.92
CA ASN A 323 -15.18 -1.98 -32.17
C ASN A 323 -16.34 -2.68 -31.46
#